data_AF-A0A3L7VEI4-F1
#
_entry.id   AF-A0A3L7VEI4-F1
#
_cell.length_a   1.000
_cell.length_b   1.000
_cell.length_c   1.000
_cell.angle_alpha   90.00
_cell.angle_beta   90.00
_cell.angle_gamma   90.00
#
_symmetry.space_group_name_H-M   'P 1'
#
loop_
_entity.id
_entity.type
_entity.pdbx_description
1 polymer ?
#
loop_
_entity_poly.entity_id
_entity_poly.type
_entity_poly.pdbx_seq_one_letter_code
_entity_poly.pdbx_strand_id
1 'polypeptide(L)'
;MRAPVVLAGPGVPAGRRSDALAYLFDITATLGELAGVAAPAASEGQSLGPVLRGERSTGRESLLLAYKEVQRAVVTPEWKLIHYPRAERTQVFRLASDPGERHDLAADPAVAATRRTLEATLASAERRFDDPQGRGPSPRPPNIVVVFIDDLGYGDIGPFGATKQRTPNLDRMAREGMKLTSFYAAPACSVSRAQLLTGCYGPRVSVPWVFFPAGKQGLNPAEITAAERLRSLGYATACFGKWHLGDQPAFLPCRQGFDHYVGIPYSNDMQKRSAVTGEEVVPLLRDDRVVELLTDEAQRGIVGRCTDEAVAFIRGSKEKPFFLYVPHTAVHVPIFPSERFRGKSDNGRFGDWVEEVDWSVGKILDTLCDEGLDDDTLVIFTSDNGPWAAKGADGGSSGPLRGGKGSTWEGGVRVPTVAWWPGRIAAGTECGTMAGTIDLVPTFVSLAGGDMPREPVIDGRDISGLLLGTSREPARAVHYYFKGTTLEAVRAGRWKLAIASQGAGMGRGAVAAEASMESPRLYDLEADLGETTDVAAEHPAVVERLRGYVSPMQAELCGPQAPGRRPAGDVASPEFLYPVADVPAVGR
;
A
#
# COMPACT_ATOMS: atom_id res chain seq x y z
N MET A 1 -13.75 42.16 0.59
CA MET A 1 -14.30 43.05 -0.45
C MET A 1 -15.31 42.23 -1.27
N ARG A 2 -16.59 42.62 -1.31
CA ARG A 2 -17.60 41.99 -2.17
C ARG A 2 -17.87 42.95 -3.34
N ALA A 3 -17.72 42.49 -4.57
CA ALA A 3 -18.12 43.25 -5.74
C ALA A 3 -19.52 42.79 -6.17
N PRO A 4 -20.51 43.69 -6.31
CA PRO A 4 -21.80 43.31 -6.86
C PRO A 4 -21.65 43.01 -8.36
N VAL A 5 -22.31 41.96 -8.82
CA VAL A 5 -22.48 41.67 -10.25
C VAL A 5 -23.94 41.92 -10.61
N VAL A 6 -24.17 42.75 -11.62
CA VAL A 6 -25.51 43.04 -12.15
C VAL A 6 -25.59 42.44 -13.55
N LEU A 7 -26.56 41.56 -13.76
CA LEU A 7 -26.81 40.89 -15.04
C LEU A 7 -28.21 41.26 -15.55
N ALA A 8 -28.29 41.61 -16.83
CA ALA A 8 -29.54 41.90 -17.51
C ALA A 8 -29.49 41.30 -18.92
N GLY A 9 -30.58 40.69 -19.37
CA GLY A 9 -30.66 40.08 -20.70
C GLY A 9 -31.83 39.13 -20.85
N PRO A 10 -32.01 38.55 -22.04
CA PRO A 10 -33.06 37.57 -22.31
C PRO A 10 -32.98 36.38 -21.35
N GLY A 11 -34.11 36.02 -20.73
CA GLY A 11 -34.19 34.89 -19.79
C GLY A 11 -33.66 35.17 -18.37
N VAL A 12 -33.14 36.37 -18.08
CA VAL A 12 -32.74 36.76 -16.72
C VAL A 12 -33.94 37.40 -16.00
N PRO A 13 -34.41 36.85 -14.87
CA PRO A 13 -35.56 37.40 -14.15
C PRO A 13 -35.33 38.84 -13.65
N ALA A 14 -36.27 39.73 -13.94
CA ALA A 14 -36.20 41.13 -13.51
C ALA A 14 -36.31 41.27 -11.98
N GLY A 15 -35.48 42.14 -11.40
CA GLY A 15 -35.55 42.50 -9.97
C GLY A 15 -35.12 41.39 -8.98
N ARG A 16 -34.59 40.26 -9.47
CA ARG A 16 -34.15 39.16 -8.61
C ARG A 16 -32.77 39.44 -8.01
N ARG A 17 -32.64 39.19 -6.70
CA ARG A 17 -31.37 39.15 -5.98
C ARG A 17 -30.98 37.70 -5.69
N SER A 18 -29.68 37.40 -5.79
CA SER A 18 -29.10 36.13 -5.37
C SER A 18 -27.88 36.41 -4.49
N ASP A 19 -27.72 35.65 -3.40
CA ASP A 19 -26.54 35.67 -2.54
C ASP A 19 -25.61 34.47 -2.83
N ALA A 20 -25.79 33.82 -3.99
CA ALA A 20 -24.93 32.72 -4.44
C ALA A 20 -23.46 33.15 -4.50
N LEU A 21 -22.59 32.32 -3.92
CA LEU A 21 -21.14 32.52 -4.04
C LEU A 21 -20.73 32.35 -5.50
N ALA A 22 -19.97 33.32 -6.01
CA ALA A 22 -19.49 33.39 -7.38
C ALA A 22 -18.19 34.21 -7.43
N TYR A 23 -17.40 34.01 -8.48
CA TYR A 23 -16.18 34.77 -8.74
C TYR A 23 -16.09 35.24 -10.20
N LEU A 24 -15.15 36.15 -10.49
CA LEU A 24 -15.08 36.82 -11.79
C LEU A 24 -14.96 35.83 -12.97
N PHE A 25 -14.22 34.74 -12.82
CA PHE A 25 -14.06 33.72 -13.87
C PHE A 25 -15.32 32.86 -14.10
N ASP A 26 -16.30 32.88 -13.19
CA ASP A 26 -17.59 32.21 -13.38
C ASP A 26 -18.43 32.93 -14.46
N ILE A 27 -18.20 34.24 -14.66
CA ILE A 27 -18.85 35.01 -15.73
C ILE A 27 -18.47 34.44 -17.09
N THR A 28 -17.19 34.11 -17.31
CA THR A 28 -16.72 33.52 -18.57
C THR A 28 -17.40 32.18 -18.85
N ALA A 29 -17.48 31.30 -17.84
CA ALA A 29 -18.18 30.02 -17.98
C ALA A 29 -19.68 30.21 -18.26
N THR A 30 -20.30 31.20 -17.61
CA THR A 30 -21.72 31.54 -17.81
C THR A 30 -22.00 32.04 -19.22
N LEU A 31 -21.16 32.96 -19.73
CA LEU A 31 -21.29 33.47 -21.09
C LEU A 31 -21.04 32.37 -22.13
N GLY A 32 -20.08 31.47 -21.87
CA GLY A 32 -19.84 30.29 -22.68
C GLY A 32 -21.08 29.40 -22.79
N GLU A 33 -21.68 29.01 -21.65
CA GLU A 33 -22.93 28.23 -21.64
C GLU A 33 -24.04 28.92 -22.44
N LEU A 34 -24.28 30.21 -22.18
CA LEU A 34 -25.34 30.97 -22.86
C LEU A 34 -25.09 31.11 -24.38
N ALA A 35 -23.83 31.09 -24.82
CA ALA A 35 -23.44 31.12 -26.22
C ALA A 35 -23.34 29.72 -26.87
N GLY A 36 -23.58 28.64 -26.12
CA GLY A 36 -23.42 27.26 -26.61
C GLY A 36 -21.96 26.81 -26.77
N VAL A 37 -21.03 27.46 -26.08
CA VAL A 37 -19.59 27.16 -26.09
C VAL A 37 -19.19 26.49 -24.78
N ALA A 38 -18.74 25.25 -24.84
CA ALA A 38 -18.25 24.54 -23.66
C ALA A 38 -16.99 25.21 -23.09
N ALA A 39 -16.92 25.31 -21.75
CA ALA A 39 -15.73 25.78 -21.08
C ALA A 39 -14.56 24.78 -21.31
N PRO A 40 -13.31 25.26 -21.45
CA PRO A 40 -12.14 24.38 -21.49
C PRO A 40 -12.09 23.49 -20.24
N ALA A 41 -11.62 22.25 -20.39
CA ALA A 41 -11.51 21.30 -19.27
C ALA A 41 -10.64 21.81 -18.10
N ALA A 42 -9.69 22.72 -18.38
CA ALA A 42 -8.83 23.34 -17.38
C ALA A 42 -9.45 24.57 -16.69
N SER A 43 -10.66 24.99 -17.07
CA SER A 43 -11.33 26.15 -16.48
C SER A 43 -11.89 25.83 -15.09
N GLU A 44 -11.61 26.70 -14.12
CA GLU A 44 -12.23 26.66 -12.78
C GLU A 44 -13.60 27.35 -12.71
N GLY A 45 -13.99 28.02 -13.81
CA GLY A 45 -15.25 28.73 -13.90
C GLY A 45 -16.44 27.77 -13.89
N GLN A 46 -17.37 27.99 -12.97
CA GLN A 46 -18.66 27.31 -12.91
C GLN A 46 -19.73 28.24 -13.44
N SER A 47 -20.57 27.75 -14.35
CA SER A 47 -21.63 28.57 -14.92
C SER A 47 -22.69 28.90 -13.87
N LEU A 48 -23.10 30.17 -13.84
CA LEU A 48 -24.20 30.69 -13.04
C LEU A 48 -25.56 30.49 -13.72
N GLY A 49 -25.61 29.91 -14.92
CA GLY A 49 -26.85 29.66 -15.68
C GLY A 49 -27.98 29.05 -14.84
N PRO A 50 -27.73 27.97 -14.08
CA PRO A 50 -28.73 27.38 -13.19
C PRO A 50 -29.22 28.34 -12.09
N VAL A 51 -28.35 29.20 -11.56
CA VAL A 51 -28.71 30.21 -10.56
C VAL A 51 -29.60 31.29 -11.18
N LEU A 52 -29.26 31.74 -12.40
CA LEU A 52 -30.04 32.75 -13.14
C LEU A 52 -31.44 32.24 -13.47
N ARG A 53 -31.57 30.98 -13.89
CA ARG A 53 -32.85 30.32 -14.18
C ARG A 53 -33.62 29.92 -12.92
N GLY A 54 -32.99 29.96 -11.75
CA GLY A 54 -33.59 29.57 -10.47
C GLY A 54 -33.65 28.08 -10.21
N GLU A 55 -32.91 27.29 -10.97
CA GLU A 55 -32.74 25.85 -10.81
C GLU A 55 -31.86 25.51 -9.59
N ARG A 56 -30.97 26.43 -9.20
CA ARG A 56 -30.12 26.32 -8.01
C ARG A 56 -30.11 27.60 -7.19
N SER A 57 -30.01 27.45 -5.87
CA SER A 57 -29.84 28.56 -4.93
C SER A 57 -28.37 28.94 -4.71
N THR A 58 -27.43 28.05 -5.02
CA THR A 58 -25.98 28.25 -4.84
C THR A 58 -25.24 28.10 -6.17
N GLY A 59 -24.17 28.89 -6.34
CA GLY A 59 -23.26 28.83 -7.49
C GLY A 59 -22.16 27.78 -7.26
N ARG A 60 -21.25 28.08 -6.32
CA ARG A 60 -20.16 27.20 -5.86
C ARG A 60 -20.20 26.96 -4.35
N GLU A 61 -19.62 25.84 -3.93
CA GLU A 61 -19.51 25.45 -2.51
C GLU A 61 -18.37 26.17 -1.79
N SER A 62 -17.27 26.44 -2.49
CA SER A 62 -16.13 27.17 -1.95
C SER A 62 -15.38 27.97 -3.02
N LEU A 63 -14.64 28.98 -2.57
CA LEU A 63 -13.76 29.81 -3.36
C LEU A 63 -12.40 29.90 -2.66
N LEU A 64 -11.35 29.80 -3.46
CA LEU A 64 -9.97 29.83 -3.00
C LEU A 64 -9.34 31.14 -3.42
N LEU A 65 -8.66 31.79 -2.50
CA LEU A 65 -8.04 33.09 -2.70
C LEU A 65 -6.58 33.02 -2.25
N ALA A 66 -5.68 33.41 -3.14
CA ALA A 66 -4.27 33.57 -2.85
C ALA A 66 -3.87 35.03 -3.08
N TYR A 67 -3.13 35.61 -2.13
CA TYR A 67 -2.50 36.92 -2.31
C TYR A 67 -0.99 36.79 -2.07
N LYS A 68 -0.24 36.75 -3.19
CA LYS A 68 1.22 36.60 -3.20
C LYS A 68 1.64 35.42 -2.30
N GLU A 69 2.64 35.62 -1.45
CA GLU A 69 3.07 34.69 -0.41
C GLU A 69 2.58 35.12 0.98
N VAL A 70 1.58 36.00 1.05
CA VAL A 70 1.16 36.64 2.30
C VAL A 70 -0.10 36.01 2.86
N GLN A 71 -1.01 35.59 1.98
CA GLN A 71 -2.35 35.19 2.41
C GLN A 71 -2.89 34.05 1.55
N ARG A 72 -3.52 33.09 2.22
CA ARG A 72 -4.29 31.99 1.65
C ARG A 72 -5.65 31.98 2.32
N ALA A 73 -6.72 31.85 1.55
CA ALA A 73 -8.05 31.89 2.12
C ALA A 73 -9.01 30.98 1.39
N VAL A 74 -9.87 30.33 2.16
CA VAL A 74 -11.05 29.63 1.66
C VAL A 74 -12.29 30.39 2.09
N VAL A 75 -13.21 30.57 1.16
CA VAL A 75 -14.50 31.23 1.37
C VAL A 75 -15.60 30.25 0.99
N THR A 76 -16.53 30.00 1.90
CA THR A 76 -17.78 29.26 1.66
C THR A 76 -18.95 30.25 1.76
N PRO A 77 -20.20 29.84 1.46
CA PRO A 77 -21.37 30.72 1.64
C PRO A 77 -21.48 31.31 3.05
N GLU A 78 -21.07 30.56 4.08
CA GLU A 78 -21.21 30.96 5.48
C GLU A 78 -19.92 31.41 6.14
N TRP A 79 -18.76 30.96 5.65
CA TRP A 79 -17.50 31.09 6.38
C TRP A 79 -16.37 31.61 5.51
N LYS A 80 -15.40 32.23 6.16
CA LYS A 80 -14.11 32.56 5.58
C LYS A 80 -13.00 32.20 6.55
N LEU A 81 -12.02 31.46 6.06
CA LEU A 81 -10.76 31.26 6.75
C LEU A 81 -9.66 31.98 5.99
N ILE A 82 -8.77 32.64 6.72
CA ILE A 82 -7.58 33.28 6.19
C ILE A 82 -6.37 32.74 6.94
N HIS A 83 -5.44 32.11 6.22
CA HIS A 83 -4.14 31.74 6.71
C HIS A 83 -3.09 32.74 6.20
N TYR A 84 -2.20 33.18 7.09
CA TYR A 84 -1.07 34.05 6.81
C TYR A 84 0.23 33.25 7.04
N PRO A 85 0.78 32.58 6.01
CA PRO A 85 1.87 31.62 6.16
C PRO A 85 3.09 32.19 6.89
N ARG A 86 3.53 33.40 6.49
CA ARG A 86 4.72 34.06 7.07
C ARG A 86 4.56 34.51 8.53
N ALA A 87 3.33 34.69 8.98
CA ALA A 87 3.03 35.13 10.34
C ALA A 87 2.51 33.99 11.22
N GLU A 88 2.40 32.76 10.66
CA GLU A 88 1.81 31.58 11.30
C GLU A 88 0.47 31.88 11.98
N ARG A 89 -0.34 32.73 11.33
CA ARG A 89 -1.61 33.21 11.88
C ARG A 89 -2.77 32.74 11.04
N THR A 90 -3.81 32.24 11.69
CA THR A 90 -5.10 31.93 11.07
C THR A 90 -6.18 32.83 11.65
N GLN A 91 -7.08 33.31 10.80
CA GLN A 91 -8.29 34.04 11.17
C GLN A 91 -9.52 33.35 10.60
N VAL A 92 -10.62 33.37 11.35
CA VAL A 92 -11.88 32.74 10.93
C VAL A 92 -13.04 33.70 11.13
N PHE A 93 -13.90 33.83 10.11
CA PHE A 93 -15.05 34.73 10.13
C PHE A 93 -16.32 34.01 9.70
N ARG A 94 -17.43 34.24 10.40
CA ARG A 94 -18.78 33.80 9.98
C ARG A 94 -19.43 34.91 9.16
N LEU A 95 -19.42 34.77 7.85
CA LEU A 95 -19.83 35.80 6.89
C LEU A 95 -21.33 36.16 6.95
N ALA A 96 -22.18 35.24 7.40
CA ALA A 96 -23.62 35.49 7.53
C ALA A 96 -23.93 36.52 8.63
N SER A 97 -23.22 36.45 9.76
CA SER A 97 -23.40 37.35 10.91
C SER A 97 -22.36 38.46 11.00
N ASP A 98 -21.20 38.28 10.35
CA ASP A 98 -20.09 39.24 10.32
C ASP A 98 -19.59 39.46 8.87
N PRO A 99 -20.40 40.10 8.01
CA PRO A 99 -20.02 40.37 6.62
C PRO A 99 -18.84 41.36 6.49
N GLY A 100 -18.50 42.05 7.58
CA GLY A 100 -17.37 42.98 7.65
C GLY A 100 -16.06 42.34 8.08
N GLU A 101 -16.04 41.03 8.39
CA GLU A 101 -14.84 40.31 8.86
C GLU A 101 -14.18 41.01 10.07
N ARG A 102 -14.99 41.53 11.00
CA ARG A 102 -14.53 42.32 12.15
C ARG A 102 -14.21 41.47 13.38
N HIS A 103 -14.79 40.28 13.48
CA HIS A 103 -14.68 39.41 14.65
C HIS A 103 -13.96 38.12 14.27
N ASP A 104 -12.68 38.06 14.61
CA ASP A 104 -11.85 36.87 14.42
C ASP A 104 -12.23 35.80 15.43
N LEU A 105 -12.79 34.69 14.94
CA LEU A 105 -13.26 33.56 15.73
C LEU A 105 -12.22 32.43 15.81
N ALA A 106 -11.00 32.59 15.27
CA ALA A 106 -10.04 31.48 15.19
C ALA A 106 -9.66 30.84 16.54
N ALA A 107 -9.78 31.59 17.63
CA ALA A 107 -9.51 31.15 19.00
C ALA A 107 -10.75 30.67 19.76
N ASP A 108 -11.96 30.79 19.19
CA ASP A 108 -13.20 30.35 19.82
C ASP A 108 -13.34 28.82 19.74
N PRO A 109 -13.39 28.11 20.89
CA PRO A 109 -13.55 26.65 20.89
C PRO A 109 -14.82 26.17 20.17
N ALA A 110 -15.88 26.98 20.13
CA ALA A 110 -17.13 26.63 19.49
C ALA A 110 -17.02 26.50 17.96
N VAL A 111 -15.99 27.09 17.34
CA VAL A 111 -15.75 27.01 15.89
C VAL A 111 -14.59 26.11 15.52
N ALA A 112 -13.95 25.41 16.48
CA ALA A 112 -12.76 24.60 16.24
C ALA A 112 -12.99 23.49 15.20
N ALA A 113 -14.16 22.84 15.22
CA ALA A 113 -14.51 21.84 14.21
C ALA A 113 -14.62 22.45 12.80
N THR A 114 -15.35 23.57 12.67
CA THR A 114 -15.50 24.30 11.41
C THR A 114 -14.16 24.82 10.89
N ARG A 115 -13.33 25.38 11.78
CA ARG A 115 -11.98 25.82 11.44
C ARG A 115 -11.17 24.69 10.83
N ARG A 116 -11.14 23.50 11.45
CA ARG A 116 -10.43 22.33 10.90
C ARG A 116 -10.94 21.93 9.52
N THR A 117 -12.26 21.95 9.30
CA THR A 117 -12.82 21.67 7.97
C THR A 117 -12.37 22.70 6.92
N LEU A 118 -12.34 23.98 7.29
CA LEU A 118 -11.87 25.05 6.39
C LEU A 118 -10.35 24.94 6.15
N GLU A 119 -9.56 24.62 7.16
CA GLU A 119 -8.11 24.37 7.04
C GLU A 119 -7.85 23.18 6.12
N ALA A 120 -8.59 22.08 6.27
CA ALA A 120 -8.49 20.92 5.37
C ALA A 120 -8.89 21.26 3.92
N THR A 121 -9.94 22.08 3.74
CA THR A 121 -10.35 22.54 2.40
C THR A 121 -9.28 23.43 1.76
N LEU A 122 -8.68 24.33 2.55
CA LEU A 122 -7.60 25.19 2.09
C LEU A 122 -6.35 24.38 1.75
N ALA A 123 -5.98 23.42 2.59
CA ALA A 123 -4.83 22.55 2.37
C ALA A 123 -5.02 21.67 1.11
N SER A 124 -6.21 21.08 0.93
CA SER A 124 -6.55 20.32 -0.28
C SER A 124 -6.42 21.17 -1.55
N ALA A 125 -6.84 22.43 -1.48
CA ALA A 125 -6.69 23.39 -2.55
C ALA A 125 -5.24 23.76 -2.83
N GLU A 126 -4.47 24.09 -1.79
CA GLU A 126 -3.04 24.37 -1.89
C GLU A 126 -2.30 23.19 -2.53
N ARG A 127 -2.70 21.95 -2.21
CA ARG A 127 -2.18 20.74 -2.87
C ARG A 127 -2.60 20.63 -4.34
N ARG A 128 -3.87 20.86 -4.68
CA ARG A 128 -4.38 20.82 -6.05
C ARG A 128 -3.65 21.79 -6.98
N PHE A 129 -3.22 22.95 -6.46
CA PHE A 129 -2.57 24.01 -7.23
C PHE A 129 -1.04 24.08 -7.04
N ASP A 130 -0.45 23.10 -6.36
CA ASP A 130 0.99 23.04 -6.05
C ASP A 130 1.51 24.34 -5.37
N ASP A 131 0.77 24.82 -4.38
CA ASP A 131 1.05 26.09 -3.73
C ASP A 131 2.31 26.01 -2.85
N PRO A 132 3.32 26.87 -3.07
CA PRO A 132 4.57 26.83 -2.31
C PRO A 132 4.41 27.24 -0.83
N GLN A 133 3.28 27.85 -0.44
CA GLN A 133 3.06 28.34 0.91
C GLN A 133 2.34 27.36 1.84
N GLY A 134 1.72 26.29 1.32
CA GLY A 134 0.93 25.33 2.11
C GLY A 134 1.76 24.29 2.88
N ARG A 135 3.02 24.60 3.25
CA ARG A 135 4.01 23.57 3.64
C ARG A 135 4.78 23.91 4.91
N GLY A 136 4.27 23.48 6.06
CA GLY A 136 5.07 23.24 7.26
C GLY A 136 5.12 21.73 7.55
N PRO A 137 6.24 21.14 7.98
CA PRO A 137 6.27 19.73 8.36
C PRO A 137 5.32 19.49 9.54
N SER A 138 4.52 18.43 9.46
CA SER A 138 3.75 17.92 10.60
C SER A 138 4.70 17.67 11.78
N PRO A 139 4.42 18.18 13.00
CA PRO A 139 5.27 17.98 14.16
C PRO A 139 5.19 16.56 14.74
N ARG A 140 4.36 15.68 14.15
CA ARG A 140 4.23 14.28 14.56
C ARG A 140 4.84 13.35 13.50
N PRO A 141 5.29 12.15 13.91
CA PRO A 141 5.65 11.08 13.00
C PRO A 141 4.52 10.75 12.00
N PRO A 142 4.84 10.30 10.77
CA PRO A 142 3.83 10.00 9.77
C PRO A 142 3.03 8.76 10.12
N ASN A 143 1.78 8.69 9.67
CA ASN A 143 1.07 7.42 9.58
C ASN A 143 1.72 6.54 8.50
N ILE A 144 1.59 5.22 8.66
CA ILE A 144 2.15 4.24 7.74
C ILE A 144 1.04 3.25 7.38
N VAL A 145 0.78 3.11 6.08
CA VAL A 145 -0.19 2.16 5.54
C VAL A 145 0.53 1.23 4.56
N VAL A 146 0.36 -0.07 4.73
CA VAL A 146 0.89 -1.08 3.82
C VAL A 146 -0.26 -1.95 3.32
N VAL A 147 -0.56 -1.83 2.03
CA VAL A 147 -1.50 -2.71 1.32
C VAL A 147 -0.68 -3.82 0.66
N PHE A 148 -0.91 -5.08 1.06
CA PHE A 148 -0.05 -6.20 0.70
C PHE A 148 -0.84 -7.35 0.10
N ILE A 149 -0.71 -7.55 -1.21
CA ILE A 149 -1.56 -8.43 -2.00
C ILE A 149 -0.94 -9.83 -2.13
N ASP A 150 -1.78 -10.85 -2.11
CA ASP A 150 -1.40 -12.26 -2.20
C ASP A 150 -1.35 -12.72 -3.67
N ASP A 151 -0.20 -13.23 -4.13
CA ASP A 151 0.01 -13.77 -5.49
C ASP A 151 -0.23 -12.80 -6.67
N LEU A 152 -0.06 -11.49 -6.47
CA LEU A 152 -0.19 -10.48 -7.53
C LEU A 152 1.16 -10.29 -8.25
N GLY A 153 1.19 -10.60 -9.54
CA GLY A 153 2.40 -10.52 -10.34
C GLY A 153 2.75 -9.10 -10.78
N TYR A 154 4.02 -8.93 -11.19
CA TYR A 154 4.56 -7.65 -11.63
C TYR A 154 3.74 -6.99 -12.74
N GLY A 155 3.15 -7.77 -13.65
CA GLY A 155 2.37 -7.30 -14.79
C GLY A 155 0.86 -7.21 -14.55
N ASP A 156 0.38 -7.27 -13.31
CA ASP A 156 -1.06 -7.37 -13.00
C ASP A 156 -1.76 -6.04 -12.66
N ILE A 157 -1.05 -4.92 -12.64
CA ILE A 157 -1.65 -3.61 -12.42
C ILE A 157 -1.29 -2.61 -13.53
N GLY A 158 -2.17 -1.65 -13.78
CA GLY A 158 -2.02 -0.63 -14.82
C GLY A 158 -0.65 0.09 -14.79
N PRO A 159 -0.13 0.53 -13.62
CA PRO A 159 1.17 1.21 -13.54
C PRO A 159 2.38 0.36 -14.00
N PHE A 160 2.18 -0.96 -14.10
CA PHE A 160 3.19 -1.94 -14.52
C PHE A 160 2.79 -2.70 -15.80
N GLY A 161 1.80 -2.19 -16.54
CA GLY A 161 1.50 -2.62 -17.90
C GLY A 161 0.31 -3.56 -18.08
N ALA A 162 -0.51 -3.78 -17.04
CA ALA A 162 -1.75 -4.55 -17.20
C ALA A 162 -2.75 -3.80 -18.09
N THR A 163 -3.41 -4.52 -18.99
CA THR A 163 -4.40 -3.96 -19.93
C THR A 163 -5.76 -4.64 -19.88
N LYS A 164 -5.88 -5.81 -19.24
CA LYS A 164 -7.13 -6.60 -19.20
C LYS A 164 -8.00 -6.31 -17.98
N GLN A 165 -7.42 -5.84 -16.89
CA GLN A 165 -8.13 -5.41 -15.69
C GLN A 165 -7.86 -3.93 -15.46
N ARG A 166 -8.86 -3.20 -14.96
CA ARG A 166 -8.77 -1.77 -14.74
C ARG A 166 -8.35 -1.48 -13.31
N THR A 167 -7.27 -0.71 -13.14
CA THR A 167 -6.80 -0.29 -11.81
C THR A 167 -6.67 1.24 -11.69
N PRO A 168 -7.78 2.00 -11.87
CA PRO A 168 -7.72 3.46 -11.92
C PRO A 168 -7.24 4.12 -10.63
N ASN A 169 -7.44 3.50 -9.47
CA ASN A 169 -6.97 4.05 -8.19
C ASN A 169 -5.46 3.83 -8.02
N LEU A 170 -4.94 2.68 -8.45
CA LEU A 170 -3.49 2.45 -8.51
C LEU A 170 -2.82 3.30 -9.59
N ASP A 171 -3.49 3.54 -10.72
CA ASP A 171 -3.02 4.49 -11.73
C ASP A 171 -2.94 5.92 -11.15
N ARG A 172 -3.94 6.32 -10.35
CA ARG A 172 -3.91 7.59 -9.60
C ARG A 172 -2.76 7.61 -8.60
N MET A 173 -2.63 6.57 -7.77
CA MET A 173 -1.58 6.44 -6.76
C MET A 173 -0.18 6.55 -7.38
N ALA A 174 0.04 5.94 -8.55
CA ALA A 174 1.30 6.04 -9.27
C ALA A 174 1.56 7.42 -9.89
N ARG A 175 0.51 8.11 -10.39
CA ARG A 175 0.63 9.50 -10.89
C ARG A 175 0.94 10.49 -9.78
N GLU A 176 0.38 10.28 -8.58
CA GLU A 176 0.55 11.16 -7.43
C GLU A 176 1.76 10.79 -6.56
N GLY A 177 2.32 9.59 -6.76
CA GLY A 177 3.44 9.05 -6.00
C GLY A 177 4.60 8.60 -6.89
N MET A 178 5.21 7.49 -6.51
CA MET A 178 6.38 6.90 -7.16
C MET A 178 6.19 5.41 -7.41
N LYS A 179 6.61 4.94 -8.60
CA LYS A 179 6.76 3.50 -8.87
C LYS A 179 8.15 3.02 -8.47
N LEU A 180 8.24 1.89 -7.77
CA LEU A 180 9.51 1.20 -7.51
C LEU A 180 9.62 -0.01 -8.45
N THR A 181 10.49 0.05 -9.47
CA THR A 181 10.56 -0.96 -10.54
C THR A 181 11.59 -2.08 -10.29
N SER A 182 12.35 -1.99 -9.19
CA SER A 182 13.24 -3.03 -8.68
C SER A 182 12.98 -3.31 -7.20
N PHE A 183 11.73 -3.62 -6.86
CA PHE A 183 11.32 -3.98 -5.50
C PHE A 183 11.12 -5.50 -5.35
N TYR A 184 11.71 -6.07 -4.30
CA TYR A 184 11.80 -7.53 -4.12
C TYR A 184 11.12 -8.04 -2.86
N ALA A 185 10.44 -9.17 -3.00
CA ALA A 185 9.80 -9.95 -1.96
C ALA A 185 10.45 -11.35 -1.86
N ALA A 186 9.78 -12.29 -1.20
CA ALA A 186 10.19 -13.69 -1.16
C ALA A 186 9.41 -14.52 -2.20
N PRO A 187 9.79 -15.78 -2.50
CA PRO A 187 9.08 -16.57 -3.51
C PRO A 187 7.77 -17.20 -3.02
N ALA A 188 7.35 -16.99 -1.77
CA ALA A 188 6.13 -17.58 -1.19
C ALA A 188 5.57 -16.75 0.00
N CYS A 189 4.30 -16.98 0.34
CA CYS A 189 3.51 -16.13 1.23
C CYS A 189 4.11 -15.94 2.65
N SER A 190 4.20 -17.00 3.47
CA SER A 190 4.61 -16.89 4.88
C SER A 190 6.01 -16.29 5.03
N VAL A 191 6.96 -16.72 4.20
CA VAL A 191 8.34 -16.20 4.23
C VAL A 191 8.40 -14.73 3.84
N SER A 192 7.61 -14.29 2.86
CA SER A 192 7.56 -12.89 2.45
C SER A 192 6.93 -11.99 3.52
N ARG A 193 5.88 -12.47 4.18
CA ARG A 193 5.21 -11.77 5.29
C ARG A 193 6.15 -11.65 6.49
N ALA A 194 6.94 -12.68 6.77
CA ALA A 194 7.99 -12.63 7.79
C ALA A 194 9.07 -11.62 7.41
N GLN A 195 9.51 -11.60 6.15
CA GLN A 195 10.48 -10.62 5.64
C GLN A 195 9.99 -9.18 5.81
N LEU A 196 8.75 -8.90 5.42
CA LEU A 196 8.15 -7.58 5.54
C LEU A 196 8.05 -7.11 6.99
N LEU A 197 7.62 -8.00 7.89
CA LEU A 197 7.35 -7.62 9.28
C LEU A 197 8.59 -7.61 10.16
N THR A 198 9.65 -8.36 9.83
CA THR A 198 10.87 -8.43 10.66
C THR A 198 12.06 -7.67 10.08
N GLY A 199 12.00 -7.33 8.80
CA GLY A 199 13.14 -6.77 8.08
C GLY A 199 14.28 -7.76 7.83
N CYS A 200 14.02 -9.07 7.97
CA CYS A 200 15.02 -10.13 7.91
C CYS A 200 14.69 -11.16 6.84
N TYR A 201 15.70 -11.74 6.18
CA TYR A 201 15.51 -12.85 5.27
C TYR A 201 14.88 -14.06 5.97
N GLY A 202 14.03 -14.81 5.26
CA GLY A 202 13.32 -15.98 5.79
C GLY A 202 14.18 -16.99 6.59
N PRO A 203 15.37 -17.39 6.08
CA PRO A 203 16.28 -18.27 6.82
C PRO A 203 16.70 -17.74 8.20
N ARG A 204 16.92 -16.42 8.32
CA ARG A 204 17.36 -15.75 9.57
C ARG A 204 16.32 -15.89 10.68
N VAL A 205 15.04 -15.74 10.32
CA VAL A 205 13.90 -15.86 11.26
C VAL A 205 13.28 -17.26 11.28
N SER A 206 13.95 -18.23 10.66
CA SER A 206 13.50 -19.62 10.55
C SER A 206 12.08 -19.79 10.04
N VAL A 207 11.69 -18.96 9.06
CA VAL A 207 10.46 -19.10 8.26
C VAL A 207 10.87 -19.51 6.84
N PRO A 208 11.12 -20.80 6.58
CA PRO A 208 11.68 -21.24 5.30
C PRO A 208 10.62 -21.29 4.20
N TRP A 209 9.34 -21.49 4.54
CA TRP A 209 8.27 -21.72 3.58
C TRP A 209 6.90 -21.37 4.17
N VAL A 210 5.85 -21.90 3.56
CA VAL A 210 4.43 -21.73 3.89
C VAL A 210 4.04 -22.53 5.15
N PHE A 211 3.36 -21.88 6.09
CA PHE A 211 2.74 -22.53 7.25
C PHE A 211 1.32 -23.04 6.93
N PHE A 212 0.86 -24.06 7.65
CA PHE A 212 -0.46 -24.67 7.42
C PHE A 212 -1.31 -24.61 8.71
N PRO A 213 -2.65 -24.74 8.61
CA PRO A 213 -3.54 -24.76 9.77
C PRO A 213 -3.19 -25.90 10.73
N ALA A 214 -3.36 -25.67 12.04
CA ALA A 214 -2.91 -26.58 13.09
C ALA A 214 -1.43 -26.97 12.93
N GLY A 215 -0.61 -26.04 12.43
CA GLY A 215 0.83 -26.21 12.28
C GLY A 215 1.54 -26.00 13.61
N LYS A 216 2.51 -26.86 13.92
CA LYS A 216 3.34 -26.69 15.13
C LYS A 216 4.24 -25.46 15.07
N GLN A 217 4.54 -24.93 13.88
CA GLN A 217 5.49 -23.84 13.67
C GLN A 217 4.79 -22.54 13.28
N GLY A 218 5.40 -21.42 13.69
CA GLY A 218 5.03 -20.07 13.29
C GLY A 218 6.22 -19.12 13.40
N LEU A 219 6.00 -17.83 13.18
CA LEU A 219 6.99 -16.82 13.51
C LEU A 219 7.28 -16.87 15.01
N ASN A 220 8.55 -16.97 15.38
CA ASN A 220 8.94 -17.05 16.77
C ASN A 220 8.45 -15.80 17.53
N PRO A 221 7.73 -15.94 18.67
CA PRO A 221 7.29 -14.81 19.50
C PRO A 221 8.41 -13.93 20.05
N ALA A 222 9.68 -14.36 19.96
CA ALA A 222 10.84 -13.55 20.30
C ALA A 222 11.31 -12.64 19.15
N GLU A 223 10.80 -12.81 17.93
CA GLU A 223 11.06 -11.88 16.82
C GLU A 223 10.27 -10.59 17.04
N ILE A 224 10.90 -9.44 16.78
CA ILE A 224 10.27 -8.14 16.99
C ILE A 224 9.81 -7.58 15.65
N THR A 225 8.49 -7.50 15.47
CA THR A 225 7.86 -7.05 14.22
C THR A 225 7.84 -5.53 14.05
N ALA A 226 7.50 -5.06 12.84
CA ALA A 226 7.21 -3.67 12.53
C ALA A 226 6.15 -3.08 13.47
N ALA A 227 5.10 -3.84 13.80
CA ALA A 227 4.03 -3.39 14.66
C ALA A 227 4.55 -3.18 16.10
N GLU A 228 5.34 -4.10 16.65
CA GLU A 228 5.92 -3.93 17.99
C GLU A 228 6.87 -2.74 18.07
N ARG A 229 7.71 -2.57 17.03
CA ARG A 229 8.65 -1.44 16.93
C ARG A 229 7.89 -0.11 16.90
N LEU A 230 6.91 0.03 16.01
CA LEU A 230 6.14 1.27 15.87
C LEU A 230 5.26 1.53 17.10
N ARG A 231 4.67 0.49 17.69
CA ARG A 231 3.91 0.61 18.94
C ARG A 231 4.77 1.16 20.09
N SER A 232 6.04 0.74 20.17
CA SER A 232 6.97 1.30 21.16
C SER A 232 7.28 2.79 20.95
N LEU A 233 7.06 3.30 19.72
CA LEU A 233 7.17 4.71 19.33
C LEU A 233 5.81 5.46 19.41
N GLY A 234 4.80 4.85 20.02
CA GLY A 234 3.50 5.47 20.27
C GLY A 234 2.46 5.31 19.16
N TYR A 235 2.71 4.44 18.18
CA TYR A 235 1.75 4.16 17.11
C TYR A 235 0.59 3.29 17.61
N ALA A 236 -0.62 3.59 17.13
CA ALA A 236 -1.71 2.61 17.11
C ALA A 236 -1.48 1.61 15.97
N THR A 237 -1.76 0.32 16.16
CA THR A 237 -1.44 -0.70 15.16
C THR A 237 -2.64 -1.58 14.81
N ALA A 238 -2.87 -1.84 13.52
CA ALA A 238 -3.93 -2.72 13.07
C ALA A 238 -3.53 -3.59 11.88
N CYS A 239 -4.04 -4.82 11.84
CA CYS A 239 -3.88 -5.78 10.75
C CYS A 239 -5.25 -6.22 10.22
N PHE A 240 -5.56 -6.00 8.95
CA PHE A 240 -6.83 -6.42 8.35
C PHE A 240 -6.63 -7.25 7.10
N GLY A 241 -6.79 -8.58 7.22
CA GLY A 241 -6.61 -9.54 6.13
C GLY A 241 -5.84 -10.80 6.55
N LYS A 242 -5.09 -11.37 5.61
CA LYS A 242 -4.30 -12.59 5.76
C LYS A 242 -3.10 -12.41 6.70
N TRP A 243 -2.98 -13.25 7.73
CA TRP A 243 -1.80 -13.26 8.61
C TRP A 243 -0.66 -14.14 8.08
N HIS A 244 -0.86 -15.46 8.11
CA HIS A 244 0.00 -16.51 7.56
C HIS A 244 1.40 -16.68 8.20
N LEU A 245 1.55 -16.30 9.47
CA LEU A 245 2.77 -16.50 10.25
C LEU A 245 2.59 -17.46 11.44
N GLY A 246 1.66 -18.41 11.28
CA GLY A 246 1.25 -19.35 12.33
C GLY A 246 -0.13 -19.00 12.87
N ASP A 247 -0.96 -20.00 13.11
CA ASP A 247 -2.35 -19.85 13.55
C ASP A 247 -2.56 -20.20 15.03
N GLN A 248 -1.52 -20.70 15.68
CA GLN A 248 -1.55 -21.03 17.10
C GLN A 248 -1.60 -19.76 17.96
N PRO A 249 -2.21 -19.80 19.16
CA PRO A 249 -2.43 -18.60 19.96
C PRO A 249 -1.19 -17.72 20.18
N ALA A 250 -0.02 -18.33 20.34
CA ALA A 250 1.25 -17.62 20.54
C ALA A 250 1.74 -16.85 19.29
N PHE A 251 1.27 -17.21 18.10
CA PHE A 251 1.73 -16.66 16.82
C PHE A 251 0.75 -15.66 16.20
N LEU A 252 -0.43 -15.44 16.80
CA LEU A 252 -1.46 -14.56 16.26
C LEU A 252 -1.03 -13.08 16.22
N PRO A 253 -1.61 -12.24 15.33
CA PRO A 253 -1.20 -10.84 15.13
C PRO A 253 -1.17 -10.01 16.42
N CYS A 254 -2.15 -10.18 17.31
CA CYS A 254 -2.22 -9.43 18.57
C CYS A 254 -1.14 -9.84 19.58
N ARG A 255 -0.44 -10.96 19.35
CA ARG A 255 0.76 -11.37 20.09
C ARG A 255 2.05 -10.88 19.44
N GLN A 256 1.94 -10.22 18.29
CA GLN A 256 3.04 -9.76 17.45
C GLN A 256 2.91 -8.25 17.18
N GLY A 257 2.36 -7.51 18.15
CA GLY A 257 2.36 -6.04 18.19
C GLY A 257 1.15 -5.32 17.61
N PHE A 258 0.18 -6.02 17.03
CA PHE A 258 -1.05 -5.40 16.52
C PHE A 258 -2.08 -5.20 17.64
N ASP A 259 -2.59 -3.97 17.82
CA ASP A 259 -3.66 -3.69 18.79
C ASP A 259 -5.02 -4.27 18.33
N HIS A 260 -5.24 -4.32 17.01
CA HIS A 260 -6.45 -4.85 16.39
C HIS A 260 -6.16 -5.80 15.23
N TYR A 261 -6.96 -6.88 15.13
CA TYR A 261 -6.91 -7.79 13.99
C TYR A 261 -8.30 -8.18 13.50
N VAL A 262 -8.49 -8.21 12.18
CA VAL A 262 -9.64 -8.89 11.54
C VAL A 262 -9.14 -9.60 10.30
N GLY A 263 -9.35 -10.91 10.19
CA GLY A 263 -8.98 -11.61 8.96
C GLY A 263 -8.76 -13.11 9.11
N ILE A 264 -8.17 -13.70 8.05
CA ILE A 264 -7.94 -15.14 7.94
C ILE A 264 -6.48 -15.44 8.35
N PRO A 265 -6.23 -16.35 9.29
CA PRO A 265 -4.90 -16.52 9.88
C PRO A 265 -3.90 -17.21 8.94
N TYR A 266 -4.35 -17.70 7.79
CA TYR A 266 -3.59 -18.41 6.76
C TYR A 266 -4.24 -18.22 5.38
N SER A 267 -3.76 -18.90 4.33
CA SER A 267 -4.35 -18.78 2.98
C SER A 267 -5.82 -19.24 2.94
N ASN A 268 -6.62 -18.56 2.12
CA ASN A 268 -8.04 -18.84 1.91
C ASN A 268 -8.35 -20.24 1.35
N ASP A 269 -7.39 -20.88 0.66
CA ASP A 269 -7.53 -22.24 0.13
C ASP A 269 -7.28 -23.35 1.17
N MET A 270 -6.81 -23.00 2.36
CA MET A 270 -6.48 -23.97 3.41
C MET A 270 -7.71 -24.36 4.24
N GLN A 271 -8.84 -24.56 3.57
CA GLN A 271 -10.09 -24.96 4.19
C GLN A 271 -9.98 -26.33 4.84
N LYS A 272 -10.75 -26.51 5.92
CA LYS A 272 -11.02 -27.82 6.51
C LYS A 272 -12.51 -27.98 6.75
N ARG A 273 -12.99 -29.21 6.62
CA ARG A 273 -14.36 -29.59 6.94
C ARG A 273 -14.67 -29.35 8.40
N SER A 274 -15.57 -28.41 8.67
CA SER A 274 -16.04 -28.11 10.03
C SER A 274 -16.84 -29.28 10.59
N ALA A 275 -16.55 -29.71 11.83
CA ALA A 275 -17.38 -30.68 12.55
C ALA A 275 -18.73 -30.08 12.98
N VAL A 276 -18.88 -28.75 12.95
CA VAL A 276 -20.10 -28.04 13.35
C VAL A 276 -21.06 -27.91 12.17
N THR A 277 -20.58 -27.49 10.99
CA THR A 277 -21.43 -27.23 9.82
C THR A 277 -21.38 -28.34 8.78
N GLY A 278 -20.33 -29.17 8.78
CA GLY A 278 -20.08 -30.17 7.75
C GLY A 278 -19.51 -29.61 6.44
N GLU A 279 -19.29 -28.29 6.36
CA GLU A 279 -18.80 -27.58 5.16
C GLU A 279 -17.28 -27.33 5.21
N GLU A 280 -16.66 -27.18 4.04
CA GLU A 280 -15.28 -26.71 3.93
C GLU A 280 -15.22 -25.21 4.23
N VAL A 281 -14.47 -24.84 5.26
CA VAL A 281 -14.42 -23.46 5.76
C VAL A 281 -13.02 -23.01 6.14
N VAL A 282 -12.82 -21.70 6.22
CA VAL A 282 -11.69 -21.05 6.90
C VAL A 282 -12.22 -20.12 8.02
N PRO A 283 -11.49 -19.94 9.13
CA PRO A 283 -11.95 -19.09 10.22
C PRO A 283 -11.68 -17.62 9.91
N LEU A 284 -12.66 -16.77 10.20
CA LEU A 284 -12.46 -15.33 10.34
C LEU A 284 -12.22 -15.03 11.82
N LEU A 285 -11.09 -14.40 12.10
CA LEU A 285 -10.75 -13.96 13.45
C LEU A 285 -11.07 -12.47 13.61
N ARG A 286 -11.47 -12.10 14.82
CA ARG A 286 -11.37 -10.74 15.36
C ARG A 286 -10.49 -10.82 16.60
N ASP A 287 -9.37 -10.11 16.56
CA ASP A 287 -8.29 -10.19 17.53
C ASP A 287 -7.86 -11.66 17.72
N ASP A 288 -8.03 -12.23 18.92
CA ASP A 288 -7.63 -13.61 19.22
C ASP A 288 -8.80 -14.62 19.13
N ARG A 289 -9.95 -14.25 18.54
CA ARG A 289 -11.17 -15.08 18.57
C ARG A 289 -11.73 -15.36 17.18
N VAL A 290 -12.06 -16.63 16.92
CA VAL A 290 -12.88 -17.00 15.76
C VAL A 290 -14.28 -16.43 15.94
N VAL A 291 -14.70 -15.58 15.01
CA VAL A 291 -16.04 -14.93 15.02
C VAL A 291 -16.97 -15.50 13.96
N GLU A 292 -16.42 -16.10 12.90
CA GLU A 292 -17.19 -16.69 11.81
C GLU A 292 -16.38 -17.81 11.14
N LEU A 293 -17.06 -18.81 10.59
CA LEU A 293 -16.46 -19.81 9.71
C LEU A 293 -16.92 -19.51 8.28
N LEU A 294 -15.99 -19.11 7.42
CA LEU A 294 -16.27 -18.66 6.07
C LEU A 294 -16.28 -19.85 5.11
N THR A 295 -17.42 -20.11 4.49
CA THR A 295 -17.53 -20.93 3.27
C THR A 295 -17.00 -20.16 2.05
N ASP A 296 -16.85 -20.83 0.91
CA ASP A 296 -16.51 -20.17 -0.38
C ASP A 296 -17.35 -18.94 -0.68
N GLU A 297 -18.66 -19.02 -0.43
CA GLU A 297 -19.58 -17.91 -0.69
C GLU A 297 -19.37 -16.76 0.30
N ALA A 298 -19.16 -17.06 1.59
CA ALA A 298 -18.90 -16.03 2.60
C ALA A 298 -17.57 -15.31 2.37
N GLN A 299 -16.58 -15.98 1.78
CA GLN A 299 -15.27 -15.38 1.46
C GLN A 299 -15.36 -14.27 0.39
N ARG A 300 -16.43 -14.21 -0.42
CA ARG A 300 -16.62 -13.12 -1.40
C ARG A 300 -16.68 -11.72 -0.79
N GLY A 301 -17.06 -11.62 0.48
CA GLY A 301 -17.13 -10.34 1.19
C GLY A 301 -15.82 -9.90 1.83
N ILE A 302 -14.73 -10.69 1.76
CA ILE A 302 -13.56 -10.48 2.61
C ILE A 302 -12.81 -9.19 2.31
N VAL A 303 -12.65 -8.81 1.04
CA VAL A 303 -11.99 -7.55 0.65
C VAL A 303 -12.78 -6.34 1.15
N GLY A 304 -14.11 -6.36 0.96
CA GLY A 304 -15.01 -5.34 1.49
C GLY A 304 -14.91 -5.19 3.01
N ARG A 305 -15.01 -6.31 3.75
CA ARG A 305 -14.90 -6.31 5.23
C ARG A 305 -13.56 -5.74 5.71
N CYS A 306 -12.43 -6.17 5.12
CA CYS A 306 -11.11 -5.64 5.48
C CYS A 306 -10.97 -4.15 5.13
N THR A 307 -11.60 -3.71 4.04
CA THR A 307 -11.64 -2.28 3.64
C THR A 307 -12.42 -1.45 4.65
N ASP A 308 -13.57 -1.94 5.09
CA ASP A 308 -14.41 -1.23 6.07
C ASP A 308 -13.70 -1.09 7.41
N GLU A 309 -13.01 -2.14 7.88
CA GLU A 309 -12.17 -2.10 9.10
C GLU A 309 -11.01 -1.10 8.95
N ALA A 310 -10.34 -1.09 7.80
CA ALA A 310 -9.26 -0.14 7.50
C ALA A 310 -9.75 1.32 7.55
N VAL A 311 -10.88 1.61 6.88
CA VAL A 311 -11.50 2.96 6.88
C VAL A 311 -11.92 3.37 8.29
N ALA A 312 -12.55 2.46 9.04
CA ALA A 312 -12.97 2.73 10.42
C ALA A 312 -11.76 3.02 11.32
N PHE A 313 -10.68 2.25 11.19
CA PHE A 313 -9.45 2.44 11.96
C PHE A 313 -8.77 3.79 11.66
N ILE A 314 -8.67 4.18 10.39
CA ILE A 314 -8.10 5.49 10.00
C ILE A 314 -8.89 6.62 10.67
N ARG A 315 -10.22 6.60 10.55
CA ARG A 315 -11.10 7.62 11.16
C ARG A 315 -11.00 7.66 12.68
N GLY A 316 -10.84 6.49 13.31
CA GLY A 316 -10.72 6.34 14.76
C GLY A 316 -9.34 6.72 15.32
N SER A 317 -8.28 6.70 14.51
CA SER A 317 -6.89 6.79 14.98
C SER A 317 -6.22 8.13 14.69
N LYS A 318 -6.92 9.11 14.10
CA LYS A 318 -6.36 10.39 13.64
C LYS A 318 -5.59 11.22 14.67
N GLU A 319 -5.85 11.01 15.95
CA GLU A 319 -5.18 11.74 17.06
C GLU A 319 -3.78 11.18 17.39
N LYS A 320 -3.38 10.04 16.81
CA LYS A 320 -2.08 9.40 16.99
C LYS A 320 -1.48 8.98 15.65
N PRO A 321 -0.16 8.85 15.52
CA PRO A 321 0.39 8.13 14.38
C PRO A 321 -0.12 6.68 14.41
N PHE A 322 -0.35 6.09 13.24
CA PHE A 322 -0.80 4.71 13.16
C PHE A 322 -0.06 3.89 12.10
N PHE A 323 0.03 2.59 12.36
CA PHE A 323 0.52 1.59 11.42
C PHE A 323 -0.63 0.66 11.04
N LEU A 324 -1.06 0.74 9.79
CA LEU A 324 -2.13 -0.04 9.23
C LEU A 324 -1.58 -1.01 8.19
N TYR A 325 -1.66 -2.30 8.49
CA TYR A 325 -1.29 -3.38 7.58
C TYR A 325 -2.55 -4.02 7.01
N VAL A 326 -2.75 -3.95 5.69
CA VAL A 326 -3.93 -4.48 5.00
C VAL A 326 -3.50 -5.60 4.04
N PRO A 327 -3.20 -6.80 4.56
CA PRO A 327 -2.77 -7.91 3.74
C PRO A 327 -3.94 -8.67 3.11
N HIS A 328 -4.55 -8.16 2.05
CA HIS A 328 -5.67 -8.84 1.40
C HIS A 328 -5.33 -10.30 1.02
N THR A 329 -6.29 -11.22 1.18
CA THR A 329 -6.20 -12.59 0.65
C THR A 329 -6.35 -12.62 -0.87
N ALA A 330 -6.96 -11.56 -1.43
CA ALA A 330 -6.94 -11.33 -2.86
C ALA A 330 -5.48 -11.16 -3.32
N VAL A 331 -5.05 -11.75 -4.44
CA VAL A 331 -5.83 -12.50 -5.44
C VAL A 331 -5.49 -13.99 -5.44
N HIS A 332 -5.15 -14.55 -4.28
CA HIS A 332 -4.78 -15.96 -4.14
C HIS A 332 -5.97 -16.88 -4.38
N VAL A 333 -5.77 -17.89 -5.22
CA VAL A 333 -6.80 -18.89 -5.52
C VAL A 333 -7.26 -19.65 -4.26
N PRO A 334 -8.52 -20.11 -4.17
CA PRO A 334 -9.62 -19.88 -5.11
C PRO A 334 -10.07 -18.41 -5.14
N ILE A 335 -10.55 -17.98 -6.30
CA ILE A 335 -10.87 -16.56 -6.58
C ILE A 335 -12.32 -16.24 -6.21
N PHE A 336 -12.50 -15.29 -5.28
CA PHE A 336 -13.79 -14.92 -4.71
C PHE A 336 -14.08 -13.40 -4.81
N PRO A 337 -14.23 -12.83 -6.01
CA PRO A 337 -14.68 -11.45 -6.14
C PRO A 337 -16.11 -11.30 -5.61
N SER A 338 -16.39 -10.13 -5.03
CA SER A 338 -17.74 -9.79 -4.60
C SER A 338 -18.70 -9.57 -5.78
N GLU A 339 -20.00 -9.57 -5.49
CA GLU A 339 -21.05 -9.40 -6.50
C GLU A 339 -20.88 -8.13 -7.34
N ARG A 340 -20.34 -7.07 -6.72
CA ARG A 340 -20.11 -5.79 -7.39
C ARG A 340 -19.14 -5.90 -8.56
N PHE A 341 -18.13 -6.77 -8.44
CA PHE A 341 -17.03 -6.88 -9.41
C PHE A 341 -17.10 -8.14 -10.27
N ARG A 342 -17.89 -9.15 -9.88
CA ARG A 342 -18.02 -10.39 -10.62
C ARG A 342 -18.49 -10.18 -12.07
N GLY A 343 -17.70 -10.68 -13.02
CA GLY A 343 -17.92 -10.61 -14.46
C GLY A 343 -17.77 -9.20 -15.05
N LYS A 344 -16.94 -8.33 -14.46
CA LYS A 344 -16.75 -6.94 -14.91
C LYS A 344 -15.42 -6.69 -15.60
N SER A 345 -14.40 -7.51 -15.30
CA SER A 345 -13.07 -7.39 -15.86
C SER A 345 -12.91 -8.22 -17.13
N ASP A 346 -12.07 -7.74 -18.05
CA ASP A 346 -11.71 -8.50 -19.26
C ASP A 346 -10.69 -9.61 -18.96
N ASN A 347 -10.19 -9.70 -17.73
CA ASN A 347 -9.31 -10.79 -17.25
C ASN A 347 -10.04 -11.84 -16.39
N GLY A 348 -11.35 -11.99 -16.58
CA GLY A 348 -12.17 -12.96 -15.86
C GLY A 348 -12.17 -12.74 -14.34
N ARG A 349 -12.40 -13.82 -13.58
CA ARG A 349 -12.56 -13.72 -12.11
C ARG A 349 -11.29 -13.24 -11.39
N PHE A 350 -10.10 -13.54 -11.92
CA PHE A 350 -8.85 -12.97 -11.41
C PHE A 350 -8.87 -11.45 -11.55
N GLY A 351 -9.15 -10.96 -12.76
CA GLY A 351 -9.30 -9.54 -13.03
C GLY A 351 -10.34 -8.87 -12.14
N ASP A 352 -11.53 -9.48 -12.00
CA ASP A 352 -12.60 -8.96 -11.14
C ASP A 352 -12.09 -8.70 -9.70
N TRP A 353 -11.27 -9.61 -9.16
CA TRP A 353 -10.75 -9.47 -7.80
C TRP A 353 -9.60 -8.46 -7.71
N VAL A 354 -8.80 -8.30 -8.77
CA VAL A 354 -7.83 -7.20 -8.90
C VAL A 354 -8.55 -5.84 -8.93
N GLU A 355 -9.64 -5.70 -9.69
CA GLU A 355 -10.45 -4.46 -9.73
C GLU A 355 -11.09 -4.16 -8.36
N GLU A 356 -11.45 -5.18 -7.59
CA GLU A 356 -11.95 -5.02 -6.21
C GLU A 356 -10.85 -4.56 -5.24
N VAL A 357 -9.63 -5.09 -5.37
CA VAL A 357 -8.46 -4.61 -4.62
C VAL A 357 -8.14 -3.16 -4.98
N ASP A 358 -8.19 -2.79 -6.26
CA ASP A 358 -8.01 -1.40 -6.69
C ASP A 358 -9.05 -0.47 -6.05
N TRP A 359 -10.32 -0.89 -6.00
CA TRP A 359 -11.36 -0.15 -5.29
C TRP A 359 -11.07 0.00 -3.79
N SER A 360 -10.58 -1.05 -3.13
CA SER A 360 -10.17 -1.01 -1.72
C SER A 360 -9.07 0.03 -1.49
N VAL A 361 -8.04 0.05 -2.35
CA VAL A 361 -6.98 1.06 -2.31
C VAL A 361 -7.56 2.46 -2.48
N GLY A 362 -8.46 2.67 -3.45
CA GLY A 362 -9.17 3.93 -3.63
C GLY A 362 -9.86 4.40 -2.36
N LYS A 363 -10.59 3.51 -1.67
CA LYS A 363 -11.26 3.83 -0.40
C LYS A 363 -10.31 4.23 0.72
N ILE A 364 -9.17 3.56 0.84
CA ILE A 364 -8.15 3.91 1.83
C ILE A 364 -7.57 5.29 1.52
N LEU A 365 -7.15 5.54 0.28
CA LEU A 365 -6.58 6.82 -0.14
C LEU A 365 -7.58 7.98 0.01
N ASP A 366 -8.82 7.79 -0.45
CA ASP A 366 -9.88 8.80 -0.32
C ASP A 366 -10.16 9.11 1.17
N THR A 367 -10.17 8.10 2.03
CA THR A 367 -10.38 8.31 3.48
C THR A 367 -9.23 9.10 4.11
N LEU A 368 -7.98 8.85 3.71
CA LEU A 368 -6.84 9.64 4.18
C LEU A 368 -6.97 11.11 3.75
N CYS A 369 -7.38 11.37 2.50
CA CYS A 369 -7.63 12.73 2.01
C CYS A 369 -8.80 13.40 2.73
N ASP A 370 -9.92 12.70 2.92
CA ASP A 370 -11.13 13.20 3.57
C ASP A 370 -10.87 13.58 5.04
N GLU A 371 -10.03 12.82 5.74
CA GLU A 371 -9.62 13.09 7.12
C GLU A 371 -8.42 14.06 7.22
N GLY A 372 -7.88 14.54 6.10
CA GLY A 372 -6.74 15.45 6.06
C GLY A 372 -5.44 14.85 6.60
N LEU A 373 -5.23 13.55 6.35
CA LEU A 373 -4.07 12.77 6.79
C LEU A 373 -3.12 12.43 5.64
N ASP A 374 -3.46 12.76 4.39
CA ASP A 374 -2.75 12.39 3.17
C ASP A 374 -1.30 12.87 3.13
N ASP A 375 -1.05 14.12 3.52
CA ASP A 375 0.30 14.72 3.55
C ASP A 375 1.18 14.25 4.74
N ASP A 376 0.59 13.47 5.65
CA ASP A 376 1.25 12.88 6.82
C ASP A 376 1.11 11.36 6.84
N THR A 377 0.89 10.74 5.67
CA THR A 377 0.77 9.28 5.55
C THR A 377 1.61 8.74 4.41
N LEU A 378 2.52 7.83 4.74
CA LEU A 378 3.17 6.98 3.75
C LEU A 378 2.26 5.78 3.46
N VAL A 379 1.82 5.63 2.21
CA VAL A 379 1.10 4.46 1.72
C VAL A 379 1.98 3.66 0.76
N ILE A 380 2.16 2.38 1.03
CA ILE A 380 2.87 1.44 0.15
C ILE A 380 1.90 0.36 -0.31
N PHE A 381 1.73 0.22 -1.61
CA PHE A 381 1.03 -0.90 -2.24
C PHE A 381 2.05 -1.86 -2.83
N THR A 382 2.00 -3.15 -2.49
CA THR A 382 2.81 -4.18 -3.13
C THR A 382 2.25 -5.60 -2.94
N SER A 383 3.00 -6.63 -3.33
CA SER A 383 2.61 -8.05 -3.23
C SER A 383 3.65 -8.90 -2.50
N ASP A 384 3.21 -10.04 -1.95
CA ASP A 384 4.06 -10.95 -1.19
C ASP A 384 4.95 -11.84 -2.05
N ASN A 385 4.55 -12.17 -3.27
CA ASN A 385 5.37 -12.91 -4.21
C ASN A 385 4.87 -12.72 -5.64
N GLY A 386 5.59 -13.27 -6.61
CA GLY A 386 5.14 -13.37 -8.00
C GLY A 386 3.81 -14.13 -8.18
N PRO A 387 3.24 -14.14 -9.39
CA PRO A 387 1.94 -14.73 -9.61
C PRO A 387 2.00 -16.25 -9.58
N TRP A 388 0.91 -16.89 -9.14
CA TRP A 388 0.77 -18.33 -9.25
C TRP A 388 0.34 -18.75 -10.67
N ALA A 389 1.21 -18.49 -11.65
CA ALA A 389 0.93 -18.65 -13.09
C ALA A 389 0.43 -20.06 -13.49
N ALA A 390 0.81 -21.10 -12.73
CA ALA A 390 0.33 -22.47 -12.94
C ALA A 390 -1.21 -22.64 -12.78
N LYS A 391 -1.91 -21.64 -12.24
CA LYS A 391 -3.37 -21.61 -12.10
C LYS A 391 -4.08 -21.12 -13.37
N GLY A 392 -3.36 -20.87 -14.46
CA GLY A 392 -3.95 -20.55 -15.76
C GLY A 392 -4.71 -19.22 -15.72
N ALA A 393 -5.99 -19.23 -16.11
CA ALA A 393 -6.84 -18.04 -16.13
C ALA A 393 -7.08 -17.41 -14.73
N ASP A 394 -6.80 -18.17 -13.66
CA ASP A 394 -6.89 -17.70 -12.28
C ASP A 394 -5.53 -17.36 -11.66
N GLY A 395 -4.47 -17.44 -12.46
CA GLY A 395 -3.14 -16.98 -12.10
C GLY A 395 -2.87 -15.59 -12.68
N GLY A 396 -2.06 -14.81 -11.97
CA GLY A 396 -1.59 -13.52 -12.44
C GLY A 396 -0.49 -13.58 -13.51
N SER A 397 0.05 -12.42 -13.85
CA SER A 397 1.04 -12.18 -14.88
C SER A 397 2.34 -11.62 -14.32
N SER A 398 3.47 -12.24 -14.67
CA SER A 398 4.81 -11.72 -14.34
C SER A 398 5.23 -10.58 -15.28
N GLY A 399 4.39 -10.23 -16.27
CA GLY A 399 4.73 -9.27 -17.32
C GLY A 399 5.98 -9.73 -18.11
N PRO A 400 7.02 -8.89 -18.24
CA PRO A 400 8.24 -9.24 -18.97
C PRO A 400 9.18 -10.17 -18.18
N LEU A 401 8.88 -10.47 -16.92
CA LEU A 401 9.78 -11.20 -16.03
C LEU A 401 9.60 -12.72 -16.15
N ARG A 402 10.68 -13.46 -15.92
CA ARG A 402 10.68 -14.94 -16.00
C ARG A 402 10.20 -15.57 -14.70
N GLY A 403 9.48 -16.69 -14.81
CA GLY A 403 9.03 -17.47 -13.66
C GLY A 403 7.83 -16.85 -12.92
N GLY A 404 7.53 -17.38 -11.74
CA GLY A 404 6.40 -16.97 -10.91
C GLY A 404 6.53 -17.49 -9.48
N LYS A 405 5.43 -17.50 -8.72
CA LYS A 405 5.37 -17.99 -7.33
C LYS A 405 6.13 -19.30 -7.17
N GLY A 406 6.96 -19.38 -6.14
CA GLY A 406 7.76 -20.55 -5.79
C GLY A 406 9.14 -20.64 -6.47
N SER A 407 9.51 -19.61 -7.24
CA SER A 407 10.81 -19.52 -7.90
C SER A 407 11.58 -18.26 -7.51
N THR A 408 12.92 -18.32 -7.62
CA THR A 408 13.84 -17.19 -7.43
C THR A 408 14.19 -16.48 -8.75
N TRP A 409 13.45 -16.79 -9.83
CA TRP A 409 13.44 -15.98 -11.04
C TRP A 409 12.82 -14.61 -10.76
N GLU A 410 13.09 -13.60 -11.59
CA GLU A 410 12.61 -12.23 -11.36
C GLU A 410 11.09 -12.17 -11.21
N GLY A 411 10.34 -12.92 -12.01
CA GLY A 411 8.88 -12.97 -11.93
C GLY A 411 8.34 -13.67 -10.69
N GLY A 412 9.17 -14.38 -9.92
CA GLY A 412 8.79 -15.01 -8.65
C GLY A 412 8.99 -14.13 -7.42
N VAL A 413 9.88 -13.14 -7.50
CA VAL A 413 10.27 -12.31 -6.34
C VAL A 413 10.25 -10.80 -6.58
N ARG A 414 10.32 -10.31 -7.82
CA ARG A 414 10.15 -8.90 -8.13
C ARG A 414 8.66 -8.62 -8.29
N VAL A 415 8.13 -7.73 -7.45
CA VAL A 415 6.69 -7.48 -7.29
C VAL A 415 6.34 -6.05 -7.69
N PRO A 416 5.09 -5.76 -8.12
CA PRO A 416 4.71 -4.40 -8.42
C PRO A 416 4.66 -3.59 -7.12
N THR A 417 5.18 -2.36 -7.14
CA THR A 417 5.22 -1.51 -5.94
C THR A 417 4.99 -0.04 -6.27
N VAL A 418 4.05 0.57 -5.57
CA VAL A 418 3.75 2.00 -5.65
C VAL A 418 3.83 2.60 -4.24
N ALA A 419 4.60 3.68 -4.09
CA ALA A 419 4.70 4.45 -2.86
C ALA A 419 4.03 5.81 -3.05
N TRP A 420 3.21 6.24 -2.10
CA TRP A 420 2.44 7.47 -2.15
C TRP A 420 2.55 8.21 -0.83
N TRP A 421 2.93 9.48 -0.91
CA TRP A 421 2.98 10.41 0.24
C TRP A 421 3.01 11.85 -0.31
N PRO A 422 1.84 12.45 -0.60
CA PRO A 422 1.73 13.78 -1.17
C PRO A 422 2.55 14.82 -0.40
N GLY A 423 3.24 15.68 -1.14
CA GLY A 423 4.11 16.72 -0.57
C GLY A 423 5.48 16.22 -0.06
N ARG A 424 5.72 14.89 -0.02
CA ARG A 424 6.98 14.30 0.46
C ARG A 424 7.64 13.39 -0.58
N ILE A 425 6.87 12.56 -1.26
CA ILE A 425 7.31 11.78 -2.44
C ILE A 425 7.01 12.61 -3.70
N ALA A 426 7.99 12.71 -4.60
CA ALA A 426 7.81 13.41 -5.87
C ALA A 426 6.83 12.66 -6.77
N ALA A 427 5.74 13.33 -7.15
CA ALA A 427 4.66 12.75 -7.95
C ALA A 427 5.10 12.36 -9.37
N GLY A 428 4.56 11.25 -9.88
CA GLY A 428 4.77 10.77 -11.24
C GLY A 428 6.19 10.26 -11.51
N THR A 429 6.96 9.95 -10.46
CA THR A 429 8.35 9.51 -10.59
C THR A 429 8.50 7.99 -10.59
N GLU A 430 9.67 7.53 -11.01
CA GLU A 430 10.05 6.12 -10.97
C GLU A 430 11.44 5.97 -10.35
N CYS A 431 11.61 4.93 -9.53
CA CYS A 431 12.89 4.55 -8.96
C CYS A 431 13.21 3.09 -9.33
N GLY A 432 14.26 2.91 -10.13
CA GLY A 432 14.80 1.60 -10.49
C GLY A 432 15.87 1.07 -9.52
N THR A 433 16.20 1.83 -8.47
CA THR A 433 17.16 1.42 -7.45
C THR A 433 16.61 0.26 -6.64
N MET A 434 17.46 -0.72 -6.36
CA MET A 434 17.07 -1.96 -5.70
C MET A 434 16.59 -1.73 -4.25
N ALA A 435 15.37 -2.17 -3.97
CA ALA A 435 14.71 -2.13 -2.66
C ALA A 435 13.93 -3.45 -2.44
N GLY A 436 13.36 -3.69 -1.27
CA GLY A 436 12.56 -4.88 -1.02
C GLY A 436 11.82 -4.86 0.31
N THR A 437 10.98 -5.86 0.53
CA THR A 437 10.11 -5.95 1.72
C THR A 437 10.89 -5.86 3.03
N ILE A 438 12.12 -6.41 3.07
CA ILE A 438 13.00 -6.34 4.24
C ILE A 438 13.40 -4.91 4.62
N ASP A 439 13.44 -3.97 3.67
CA ASP A 439 13.85 -2.58 3.92
C ASP A 439 12.74 -1.74 4.56
N LEU A 440 11.50 -2.24 4.55
CA LEU A 440 10.36 -1.49 5.04
C LEU A 440 10.45 -1.25 6.54
N VAL A 441 10.86 -2.23 7.34
CA VAL A 441 10.97 -2.07 8.81
C VAL A 441 11.97 -0.98 9.21
N PRO A 442 13.24 -0.99 8.74
CA PRO A 442 14.17 0.10 9.03
C PRO A 442 13.66 1.46 8.56
N THR A 443 13.02 1.52 7.40
CA THR A 443 12.46 2.76 6.85
C THR A 443 11.34 3.31 7.72
N PHE A 444 10.42 2.45 8.16
CA PHE A 444 9.32 2.84 9.04
C PHE A 444 9.81 3.36 10.39
N VAL A 445 10.77 2.68 10.99
CA VAL A 445 11.36 3.10 12.28
C VAL A 445 12.09 4.43 12.14
N SER A 446 12.88 4.61 11.07
CA SER A 446 13.57 5.87 10.77
C SER A 446 12.60 7.04 10.58
N LEU A 447 11.56 6.85 9.75
CA LEU A 447 10.52 7.85 9.53
C LEU A 447 9.71 8.17 10.80
N ALA A 448 9.60 7.20 11.70
CA ALA A 448 8.97 7.37 13.00
C ALA A 448 9.88 8.09 14.05
N GLY A 449 11.12 8.42 13.68
CA GLY A 449 12.10 9.03 14.57
C GLY A 449 12.75 8.05 15.56
N GLY A 450 12.64 6.74 15.31
CA GLY A 450 13.28 5.70 16.10
C GLY A 450 14.59 5.21 15.48
N ASP A 451 15.34 4.45 16.28
CA ASP A 451 16.59 3.82 15.85
C ASP A 451 16.43 2.32 15.67
N MET A 452 17.06 1.77 14.63
CA MET A 452 17.17 0.32 14.46
C MET A 452 18.29 -0.23 15.36
N PRO A 453 18.01 -1.31 16.12
CA PRO A 453 19.04 -1.91 16.97
C PRO A 453 20.14 -2.54 16.12
N ARG A 454 21.36 -2.58 16.67
CA ARG A 454 22.49 -3.31 16.06
C ARG A 454 22.35 -4.83 16.19
N GLU A 455 21.75 -5.27 17.29
CA GLU A 455 21.51 -6.68 17.60
C GLU A 455 20.07 -6.89 18.09
N PRO A 456 19.38 -7.97 17.67
CA PRO A 456 19.84 -8.94 16.68
C PRO A 456 19.99 -8.31 15.28
N VAL A 457 20.83 -8.90 14.42
CA VAL A 457 21.02 -8.46 13.03
C VAL A 457 19.69 -8.34 12.29
N ILE A 458 19.52 -7.19 11.61
CA ILE A 458 18.43 -6.90 10.66
C ILE A 458 19.04 -6.72 9.26
N ASP A 459 18.48 -7.42 8.27
CA ASP A 459 19.03 -7.47 6.90
C ASP A 459 18.68 -6.23 6.09
N GLY A 460 17.46 -5.72 6.27
CA GLY A 460 16.96 -4.54 5.58
C GLY A 460 17.72 -3.27 5.92
N ARG A 461 17.58 -2.27 5.04
CA ARG A 461 18.20 -0.95 5.21
C ARG A 461 17.17 0.16 5.02
N ASP A 462 17.42 1.32 5.61
CA ASP A 462 16.54 2.48 5.44
C ASP A 462 16.60 2.97 3.98
N ILE A 463 15.46 2.96 3.30
CA ILE A 463 15.27 3.46 1.93
C ILE A 463 14.52 4.79 1.89
N SER A 464 14.31 5.46 3.02
CA SER A 464 13.65 6.78 3.09
C SER A 464 14.28 7.79 2.14
N GLY A 465 15.61 7.76 1.96
CA GLY A 465 16.30 8.62 1.02
C GLY A 465 15.93 8.37 -0.45
N LEU A 466 15.61 7.13 -0.82
CA LEU A 466 15.10 6.82 -2.16
C LEU A 466 13.67 7.35 -2.34
N LEU A 467 12.81 7.16 -1.34
CA LEU A 467 11.41 7.60 -1.36
C LEU A 467 11.31 9.13 -1.41
N LEU A 468 12.09 9.82 -0.59
CA LEU A 468 12.10 11.28 -0.45
C LEU A 468 12.99 11.97 -1.50
N GLY A 469 13.64 11.21 -2.40
CA GLY A 469 14.49 11.74 -3.46
C GLY A 469 15.79 12.40 -2.99
N THR A 470 16.21 12.18 -1.74
CA THR A 470 17.48 12.71 -1.19
C THR A 470 18.68 11.81 -1.51
N SER A 471 18.44 10.59 -2.00
CA SER A 471 19.46 9.67 -2.50
C SER A 471 18.96 8.91 -3.74
N ARG A 472 19.90 8.48 -4.59
CA ARG A 472 19.66 7.50 -5.66
C ARG A 472 20.45 6.21 -5.47
N GLU A 473 21.32 6.18 -4.46
CA GLU A 473 22.19 5.04 -4.17
C GLU A 473 21.41 3.91 -3.50
N PRO A 474 21.69 2.65 -3.84
CA PRO A 474 21.02 1.53 -3.20
C PRO A 474 21.40 1.46 -1.71
N ALA A 475 20.41 1.34 -0.84
CA ALA A 475 20.63 1.21 0.59
C ALA A 475 21.39 -0.08 0.97
N ARG A 476 21.33 -1.10 0.10
CA ARG A 476 22.12 -2.35 0.21
C ARG A 476 22.90 -2.61 -1.08
N ALA A 477 24.14 -3.08 -0.94
CA ALA A 477 24.98 -3.42 -2.10
C ALA A 477 24.53 -4.70 -2.83
N VAL A 478 23.91 -5.64 -2.11
CA VAL A 478 23.57 -6.98 -2.60
C VAL A 478 22.17 -7.38 -2.16
N HIS A 479 21.44 -8.06 -3.04
CA HIS A 479 20.21 -8.76 -2.71
C HIS A 479 20.40 -10.27 -2.90
N TYR A 480 19.94 -11.05 -1.92
CA TYR A 480 20.07 -12.50 -1.87
C TYR A 480 18.73 -13.18 -2.15
N TYR A 481 18.74 -14.18 -3.03
CA TYR A 481 17.55 -14.91 -3.45
C TYR A 481 17.53 -16.28 -2.78
N PHE A 482 16.66 -16.42 -1.78
CA PHE A 482 16.50 -17.69 -1.06
C PHE A 482 15.28 -18.46 -1.55
N LYS A 483 15.41 -19.79 -1.60
CA LYS A 483 14.31 -20.74 -1.66
C LYS A 483 14.44 -21.71 -0.49
N GLY A 484 13.52 -21.64 0.47
CA GLY A 484 13.74 -22.33 1.73
C GLY A 484 14.94 -21.73 2.45
N THR A 485 15.88 -22.58 2.82
CA THR A 485 17.17 -22.21 3.42
C THR A 485 18.33 -22.24 2.42
N THR A 486 18.03 -22.44 1.14
CA THR A 486 19.03 -22.50 0.06
C THR A 486 19.16 -21.14 -0.60
N LEU A 487 20.38 -20.60 -0.67
CA LEU A 487 20.69 -19.44 -1.49
C LEU A 487 20.83 -19.88 -2.94
N GLU A 488 19.95 -19.41 -3.83
CA GLU A 488 19.93 -19.80 -5.24
C GLU A 488 20.56 -18.76 -6.18
N ALA A 489 20.54 -17.48 -5.80
CA ALA A 489 21.13 -16.39 -6.59
C ALA A 489 21.50 -15.16 -5.73
N VAL A 490 22.31 -14.27 -6.31
CA VAL A 490 22.61 -12.94 -5.76
C VAL A 490 22.49 -11.87 -6.85
N ARG A 491 22.06 -10.65 -6.49
CA ARG A 491 22.03 -9.47 -7.36
C ARG A 491 22.85 -8.34 -6.76
N ALA A 492 23.72 -7.71 -7.57
CA ALA A 492 24.36 -6.45 -7.24
C ALA A 492 24.34 -5.50 -8.46
N GLY A 493 23.65 -4.36 -8.31
CA GLY A 493 23.38 -3.46 -9.44
C GLY A 493 22.55 -4.14 -10.53
N ARG A 494 23.00 -4.06 -11.78
CA ARG A 494 22.35 -4.70 -12.94
C ARG A 494 22.55 -6.22 -13.01
N TRP A 495 23.53 -6.76 -12.29
CA TRP A 495 23.95 -8.15 -12.46
C TRP A 495 23.28 -9.09 -11.47
N LYS A 496 22.71 -10.19 -11.97
CA LYS A 496 22.20 -11.30 -11.17
C LYS A 496 22.97 -12.58 -11.50
N LEU A 497 23.55 -13.22 -10.50
CA LEU A 497 24.26 -14.49 -10.60
C LEU A 497 23.41 -15.60 -9.99
N ALA A 498 22.96 -16.54 -10.81
CA ALA A 498 22.34 -17.79 -10.35
C ALA A 498 23.42 -18.84 -10.08
N ILE A 499 23.40 -19.43 -8.90
CA ILE A 499 24.41 -20.37 -8.37
C ILE A 499 23.83 -21.73 -7.98
N ALA A 500 22.52 -21.90 -8.15
CA ALA A 500 21.82 -23.16 -7.97
C ALA A 500 20.72 -23.30 -9.03
N SER A 501 20.29 -24.52 -9.28
CA SER A 501 19.18 -24.80 -10.17
C SER A 501 17.88 -24.15 -9.68
N GLN A 502 17.25 -23.33 -10.53
CA GLN A 502 16.04 -22.60 -10.20
C GLN A 502 14.82 -23.24 -10.90
N GLY A 503 13.87 -23.72 -10.10
CA GLY A 503 12.58 -24.19 -10.61
C GLY A 503 11.72 -23.05 -11.14
N ALA A 504 10.83 -23.32 -12.11
CA ALA A 504 9.98 -22.29 -12.72
C ALA A 504 8.74 -21.88 -11.90
N GLY A 505 8.44 -22.54 -10.76
CA GLY A 505 7.32 -22.16 -9.89
C GLY A 505 7.03 -23.17 -8.76
N MET A 506 5.80 -23.15 -8.24
CA MET A 506 5.27 -24.08 -7.22
C MET A 506 5.15 -25.52 -7.79
N GLY A 507 5.96 -26.45 -7.30
CA GLY A 507 5.88 -27.89 -7.63
C GLY A 507 7.11 -28.47 -8.37
N ARG A 508 7.01 -29.73 -8.80
CA ARG A 508 8.06 -30.44 -9.59
C ARG A 508 7.99 -30.07 -11.09
N GLY A 509 7.97 -28.78 -11.40
CA GLY A 509 8.00 -28.29 -12.78
C GLY A 509 9.37 -28.45 -13.45
N ALA A 510 9.47 -28.09 -14.73
CA ALA A 510 10.74 -28.03 -15.43
C ALA A 510 11.71 -27.12 -14.67
N VAL A 511 12.82 -27.70 -14.22
CA VAL A 511 13.96 -26.97 -13.67
C VAL A 511 14.68 -26.40 -14.89
N ALA A 512 15.05 -25.11 -14.87
CA ALA A 512 15.92 -24.60 -15.93
C ALA A 512 17.26 -25.35 -15.93
N ALA A 513 18.05 -25.19 -17.00
CA ALA A 513 19.39 -25.77 -17.10
C ALA A 513 20.19 -25.59 -15.79
N GLU A 514 20.88 -26.65 -15.37
CA GLU A 514 21.57 -26.71 -14.08
C GLU A 514 22.55 -25.54 -13.92
N ALA A 515 22.43 -24.82 -12.82
CA ALA A 515 23.41 -23.83 -12.38
C ALA A 515 24.02 -24.32 -11.06
N SER A 516 25.31 -24.07 -10.88
CA SER A 516 26.02 -24.42 -9.66
C SER A 516 27.02 -23.32 -9.28
N MET A 517 27.69 -23.49 -8.15
CA MET A 517 28.80 -22.61 -7.78
C MET A 517 29.94 -22.68 -8.80
N GLU A 518 30.21 -23.86 -9.36
CA GLU A 518 31.24 -24.12 -10.35
C GLU A 518 30.85 -23.58 -11.74
N SER A 519 29.58 -23.76 -12.11
CA SER A 519 29.01 -23.34 -13.40
C SER A 519 27.77 -22.44 -13.19
N PRO A 520 27.96 -21.19 -12.75
CA PRO A 520 26.86 -20.26 -12.51
C PRO A 520 26.37 -19.64 -13.82
N ARG A 521 25.17 -19.05 -13.79
CA ARG A 521 24.62 -18.26 -14.90
C ARG A 521 24.54 -16.79 -14.50
N LEU A 522 24.92 -15.90 -15.39
CA LEU A 522 24.92 -14.47 -15.15
C LEU A 522 23.93 -13.77 -16.08
N TYR A 523 23.08 -12.93 -15.52
CA TYR A 523 22.09 -12.14 -16.24
C TYR A 523 22.31 -10.65 -16.03
N ASP A 524 22.17 -9.89 -17.12
CA ASP A 524 22.14 -8.43 -17.11
C ASP A 524 20.70 -7.93 -17.09
N LEU A 525 20.19 -7.59 -15.90
CA LEU A 525 18.79 -7.22 -15.71
C LEU A 525 18.42 -5.83 -16.25
N GLU A 526 19.39 -5.02 -16.68
CA GLU A 526 19.09 -3.76 -17.40
C GLU A 526 18.88 -4.00 -18.89
N ALA A 527 19.56 -4.99 -19.47
CA ALA A 527 19.43 -5.35 -20.88
C ALA A 527 18.40 -6.47 -21.13
N ASP A 528 18.21 -7.36 -20.15
CA ASP A 528 17.42 -8.58 -20.26
C ASP A 528 16.68 -8.89 -18.94
N LEU A 529 15.54 -8.23 -18.75
CA LEU A 529 14.65 -8.47 -17.60
C LEU A 529 14.06 -9.90 -17.58
N GLY A 530 14.02 -10.56 -18.73
CA GLY A 530 13.46 -11.90 -18.88
C GLY A 530 14.46 -13.02 -18.56
N GLU A 531 15.70 -12.69 -18.18
CA GLU A 531 16.73 -13.68 -17.84
C GLU A 531 16.86 -14.77 -18.92
N THR A 532 16.90 -14.33 -20.18
CA THR A 532 16.89 -15.16 -21.38
C THR A 532 18.30 -15.50 -21.87
N THR A 533 19.26 -14.62 -21.63
CA THR A 533 20.63 -14.74 -22.13
C THR A 533 21.61 -14.86 -20.96
N ASP A 534 22.28 -16.01 -20.86
CA ASP A 534 23.40 -16.18 -19.93
C ASP A 534 24.65 -15.56 -20.53
N VAL A 535 25.27 -14.65 -19.80
CA VAL A 535 26.47 -13.90 -20.21
C VAL A 535 27.68 -14.15 -19.29
N ALA A 536 27.68 -15.26 -18.55
CA ALA A 536 28.74 -15.58 -17.59
C ALA A 536 30.12 -15.73 -18.25
N ALA A 537 30.17 -16.32 -19.46
CA ALA A 537 31.42 -16.55 -20.19
C ALA A 537 32.06 -15.24 -20.68
N GLU A 538 31.25 -14.25 -21.04
CA GLU A 538 31.69 -12.93 -21.50
C GLU A 538 32.13 -12.02 -20.34
N HIS A 539 31.69 -12.29 -19.10
CA HIS A 539 31.92 -11.42 -17.95
C HIS A 539 32.52 -12.15 -16.72
N PRO A 540 33.67 -12.85 -16.84
CA PRO A 540 34.25 -13.63 -15.75
C PRO A 540 34.60 -12.80 -14.50
N ALA A 541 35.02 -11.54 -14.68
CA ALA A 541 35.31 -10.64 -13.56
C ALA A 541 34.06 -10.27 -12.74
N VAL A 542 32.89 -10.20 -13.39
CA VAL A 542 31.61 -9.94 -12.72
C VAL A 542 31.16 -11.17 -11.94
N VAL A 543 31.29 -12.36 -12.53
CA VAL A 543 31.00 -13.63 -11.86
C VAL A 543 31.83 -13.76 -10.58
N GLU A 544 33.13 -13.52 -10.66
CA GLU A 544 34.02 -13.64 -9.50
C GLU A 544 33.66 -12.64 -8.39
N ARG A 545 33.37 -11.40 -8.76
CA ARG A 545 32.90 -10.39 -7.81
C ARG A 545 31.61 -10.81 -7.10
N LEU A 546 30.64 -11.35 -7.84
CA LEU A 546 29.36 -11.78 -7.27
C LEU A 546 29.50 -13.05 -6.41
N ARG A 547 30.37 -14.00 -6.79
CA ARG A 547 30.73 -15.15 -5.95
C ARG A 547 31.28 -14.73 -4.59
N GLY A 548 32.04 -13.62 -4.53
CA GLY A 548 32.53 -13.05 -3.28
C GLY A 548 31.44 -12.69 -2.26
N TYR A 549 30.22 -12.39 -2.71
CA TYR A 549 29.08 -12.13 -1.81
C TYR A 549 28.37 -13.41 -1.35
N VAL A 550 28.49 -14.50 -2.11
CA VAL A 550 27.77 -15.75 -1.85
C VAL A 550 28.28 -16.44 -0.60
N SER A 551 29.59 -16.66 -0.50
CA SER A 551 30.18 -17.49 0.56
C SER A 551 29.91 -16.96 1.98
N PRO A 552 30.04 -15.65 2.27
CA PRO A 552 29.71 -15.13 3.59
C PRO A 552 28.24 -15.35 3.97
N MET A 553 27.32 -15.10 3.02
CA MET A 553 25.88 -15.27 3.29
C MET A 553 25.50 -16.74 3.46
N GLN A 554 26.08 -17.65 2.68
CA GLN A 554 25.88 -19.08 2.87
C GLN A 554 26.40 -19.54 4.24
N ALA A 555 27.59 -19.09 4.65
CA ALA A 555 28.15 -19.43 5.96
C ALA A 555 27.28 -18.89 7.11
N GLU A 556 26.65 -17.72 6.92
CA GLU A 556 25.82 -17.09 7.93
C GLU A 556 24.42 -17.72 8.05
N LEU A 557 23.76 -18.02 6.93
CA LEU A 557 22.33 -18.36 6.90
C LEU A 557 21.97 -19.72 6.28
N CYS A 558 22.88 -20.38 5.54
CA CYS A 558 22.58 -21.66 4.90
C CYS A 558 23.04 -22.84 5.76
N GLY A 559 22.11 -23.77 6.04
CA GLY A 559 22.37 -25.00 6.79
C GLY A 559 21.61 -25.09 8.11
N PRO A 560 21.58 -26.29 8.73
CA PRO A 560 20.79 -26.54 9.94
C PRO A 560 21.33 -25.84 11.20
N GLN A 561 22.62 -25.53 11.23
CA GLN A 561 23.31 -24.91 12.38
C GLN A 561 23.95 -23.56 12.03
N ALA A 562 23.47 -22.90 10.97
CA ALA A 562 24.05 -21.65 10.52
C ALA A 562 23.90 -20.56 11.62
N PRO A 563 24.99 -19.87 11.99
CA PRO A 563 25.05 -19.04 13.20
C PRO A 563 24.14 -17.81 13.17
N GLY A 564 23.79 -17.32 11.97
CA GLY A 564 22.88 -16.19 11.81
C GLY A 564 21.40 -16.60 11.88
N ARG A 565 21.07 -17.90 11.92
CA ARG A 565 19.68 -18.37 12.02
C ARG A 565 19.20 -18.35 13.47
N ARG A 566 18.08 -17.68 13.71
CA ARG A 566 17.40 -17.65 15.00
C ARG A 566 16.44 -18.84 15.15
N PRO A 567 16.08 -19.23 16.39
CA PRO A 567 15.18 -20.35 16.62
C PRO A 567 13.81 -20.16 15.95
N ALA A 568 13.23 -21.24 15.43
CA ALA A 568 11.85 -21.21 14.95
C ALA A 568 10.86 -21.07 16.13
N GLY A 569 9.68 -20.49 15.88
CA GLY A 569 8.56 -20.63 16.79
C GLY A 569 8.00 -22.05 16.72
N ASP A 570 7.77 -22.68 17.86
CA ASP A 570 7.25 -24.05 17.94
C ASP A 570 6.27 -24.19 19.12
N VAL A 571 5.19 -24.94 18.93
CA VAL A 571 4.27 -25.35 19.99
C VAL A 571 4.17 -26.87 20.06
N ALA A 572 4.11 -27.41 21.28
CA ALA A 572 4.13 -28.85 21.51
C ALA A 572 2.85 -29.58 21.08
N SER A 573 1.71 -28.90 21.07
CA SER A 573 0.40 -29.50 20.81
C SER A 573 -0.45 -28.52 19.99
N PRO A 574 -0.23 -28.46 18.66
CA PRO A 574 -1.01 -27.57 17.82
C PRO A 574 -2.44 -28.07 17.68
N GLU A 575 -3.37 -27.13 17.68
CA GLU A 575 -4.81 -27.41 17.54
C GLU A 575 -5.38 -26.60 16.37
N PHE A 576 -6.47 -27.10 15.79
CA PHE A 576 -7.27 -26.31 14.86
C PHE A 576 -8.02 -25.22 15.64
N LEU A 577 -8.14 -24.04 15.04
CA LEU A 577 -8.88 -22.90 15.62
C LEU A 577 -10.40 -23.14 15.74
N TYR A 578 -10.90 -24.21 15.12
CA TYR A 578 -12.30 -24.64 15.17
C TYR A 578 -12.39 -26.17 15.08
N PRO A 579 -13.51 -26.78 15.53
CA PRO A 579 -13.68 -28.22 15.44
C PRO A 579 -13.69 -28.72 13.98
N VAL A 580 -12.82 -29.68 13.65
CA VAL A 580 -12.68 -30.28 12.30
C VAL A 580 -13.21 -31.72 12.31
N ALA A 581 -14.01 -32.08 11.30
CA ALA A 581 -14.72 -33.37 11.23
C ALA A 581 -13.78 -34.56 11.01
N ASP A 582 -12.79 -34.38 10.13
CA ASP A 582 -11.78 -35.38 9.79
C ASP A 582 -10.43 -34.87 10.25
N VAL A 583 -10.11 -35.05 11.54
CA VAL A 583 -8.73 -34.85 12.00
C VAL A 583 -7.90 -35.95 11.33
N PRO A 584 -7.01 -35.63 10.37
CA PRO A 584 -6.15 -36.66 9.81
C PRO A 584 -5.40 -37.29 10.99
N ALA A 585 -5.34 -38.62 11.06
CA ALA A 585 -4.52 -39.29 12.07
C ALA A 585 -3.08 -38.78 11.91
N VAL A 586 -2.67 -37.83 12.75
CA VAL A 586 -1.32 -37.31 12.73
C VAL A 586 -0.43 -38.47 13.18
N GLY A 587 0.30 -39.05 12.22
CA GLY A 587 1.30 -40.07 12.49
C GLY A 587 2.29 -39.54 13.53
N ARG A 588 2.52 -40.36 14.55
CA ARG A 588 3.54 -40.18 15.59
C ARG A 588 4.92 -39.98 15.02
#